data_AF-W7Q7T3-F1
#
_entry.id   AF-W7Q7T3-F1
#
_cell.length_a   1.000
_cell.length_b   1.000
_cell.length_c   1.000
_cell.angle_alpha   90.00
_cell.angle_beta   90.00
_cell.angle_gamma   90.00
#
_symmetry.space_group_name_H-M   'P 1'
#
loop_
_entity.id
_entity.type
_entity.pdbx_description
1 polymer ?
#
loop_
_entity_poly.entity_id
_entity_poly.type
_entity_poly.pdbx_seq_one_letter_code
_entity_poly.pdbx_strand_id
1 'polypeptide(L)'
;MEVVKSICHRVSLISDGELVEEADVGDFFTAPGTQLGREFLNDFLQLEPPKGLVERLEAEPGEHTHPVVRLTFSGDAVSTPLISRLARDCEVDVSILQAKVESIQERTLGLMIAELLGPAEKTRQAIDYLESHDLNVEVLGHVQRDD
;
A
#
# COMPACT_ATOMS: atom_id res chain seq x y z
N MET A 1 -15.28 -9.69 6.39
CA MET A 1 -15.76 -8.39 5.91
C MET A 1 -16.63 -8.42 4.66
N GLU A 2 -16.77 -9.53 3.92
CA GLU A 2 -17.63 -9.58 2.72
C GLU A 2 -19.07 -9.09 2.94
N VAL A 3 -19.67 -9.43 4.09
CA VAL A 3 -21.00 -8.92 4.47
C VAL A 3 -20.98 -7.40 4.68
N VAL A 4 -19.99 -6.87 5.40
CA VAL A 4 -19.88 -5.42 5.66
C VAL A 4 -19.72 -4.64 4.35
N LYS A 5 -18.88 -5.11 3.43
CA LYS A 5 -18.73 -4.51 2.09
C LYS A 5 -20.04 -4.52 1.29
N SER A 6 -20.79 -5.62 1.37
CA SER A 6 -21.93 -5.87 0.48
C SER A 6 -23.24 -5.21 0.93
N ILE A 7 -23.47 -5.09 2.24
CA ILE A 7 -24.78 -4.63 2.75
C ILE A 7 -24.74 -3.46 3.73
N CYS A 8 -23.56 -3.09 4.26
CA CYS A 8 -23.46 -1.98 5.22
C CYS A 8 -23.11 -0.66 4.52
N HIS A 9 -23.57 0.44 5.11
CA HIS A 9 -23.27 1.80 4.65
C HIS A 9 -22.24 2.49 5.56
N ARG A 10 -22.24 2.14 6.86
CA ARG A 10 -21.31 2.64 7.87
C ARG A 10 -20.65 1.46 8.59
N VAL A 11 -19.43 1.68 9.07
CA VAL A 11 -18.66 0.71 9.85
C VAL A 11 -18.03 1.39 11.05
N SER A 12 -17.95 0.67 12.16
CA SER A 12 -17.23 1.09 13.36
C SER A 12 -16.24 0.00 13.74
N LEU A 13 -14.97 0.38 13.93
CA LEU A 13 -13.92 -0.49 14.42
C LEU A 13 -13.85 -0.37 15.94
N ILE A 14 -13.92 -1.51 16.64
CA ILE A 14 -13.83 -1.59 18.09
C ILE A 14 -12.61 -2.45 18.45
N SER A 15 -11.77 -1.95 19.35
CA SER A 15 -10.66 -2.70 19.96
C SER A 15 -10.65 -2.44 21.44
N ASP A 16 -10.36 -3.48 22.23
CA ASP A 16 -10.21 -3.37 23.69
C ASP A 16 -11.42 -2.73 24.40
N GLY A 17 -12.61 -2.87 23.81
CA GLY A 17 -13.86 -2.31 24.33
C GLY A 17 -14.09 -0.82 23.99
N GLU A 18 -13.21 -0.21 23.20
CA GLU A 18 -13.31 1.19 22.77
C GLU A 18 -13.61 1.29 21.27
N LEU A 19 -14.40 2.30 20.90
CA LEU A 19 -14.65 2.64 19.50
C LEU A 19 -13.46 3.41 18.95
N VAL A 20 -12.66 2.74 18.13
CA VAL A 20 -11.39 3.23 17.59
C VAL A 20 -11.61 4.09 16.35
N GLU A 21 -12.55 3.70 15.50
CA GLU A 21 -12.84 4.39 14.25
C GLU A 21 -14.31 4.22 13.85
N GLU A 22 -14.91 5.25 13.24
CA GLU A 22 -16.24 5.18 12.65
C GLU A 22 -16.25 5.98 11.34
N ALA A 23 -16.63 5.33 10.24
CA ALA A 23 -16.63 5.91 8.91
C ALA A 23 -17.66 5.25 8.00
N ASP A 24 -17.91 5.84 6.84
CA ASP A 24 -18.64 5.16 5.77
C ASP A 24 -17.83 3.96 5.27
N VAL A 25 -18.50 2.90 4.82
CA VAL A 25 -17.83 1.68 4.35
C VAL A 25 -16.86 2.01 3.20
N GLY A 26 -17.26 2.88 2.27
CA GLY A 26 -16.37 3.34 1.22
C GLY A 26 -15.07 3.94 1.77
N ASP A 27 -15.18 4.89 2.71
CA ASP A 27 -14.03 5.60 3.27
C ASP A 27 -13.13 4.69 4.10
N PHE A 28 -13.69 3.88 5.00
CA PHE A 28 -12.94 2.96 5.86
C PHE A 28 -12.08 1.99 5.05
N PHE A 29 -12.61 1.45 3.95
CA PHE A 29 -11.87 0.52 3.12
C PHE A 29 -10.91 1.20 2.14
N THR A 30 -11.06 2.50 1.86
CA THR A 30 -10.16 3.21 0.95
C THR A 30 -9.04 3.96 1.64
N ALA A 31 -9.31 4.52 2.81
CA ALA A 31 -8.40 5.38 3.55
C ALA A 31 -8.76 5.35 5.05
N PRO A 32 -8.53 4.21 5.75
CA PRO A 32 -8.79 4.15 7.18
C PRO A 32 -7.92 5.16 7.92
N GLY A 33 -8.56 5.92 8.80
CA GLY A 33 -7.93 7.01 9.54
C GLY A 33 -6.94 6.51 10.60
N THR A 34 -7.21 5.36 11.20
CA THR A 34 -6.39 4.80 12.28
C THR A 34 -5.39 3.75 11.78
N GLN A 35 -4.30 3.58 12.53
CA GLN A 35 -3.33 2.51 12.26
C GLN A 35 -3.99 1.13 12.37
N LEU A 36 -4.82 0.93 13.39
CA LEU A 36 -5.53 -0.33 13.57
C LEU A 36 -6.50 -0.61 12.40
N GLY A 37 -7.17 0.43 11.89
CA GLY A 37 -7.98 0.31 10.67
C GLY A 37 -7.16 -0.12 9.45
N ARG A 38 -5.94 0.42 9.29
CA ARG A 38 -4.99 0.00 8.24
C ARG A 38 -4.56 -1.46 8.39
N GLU A 39 -4.19 -1.88 9.60
CA GLU A 39 -3.80 -3.27 9.90
C GLU A 39 -4.96 -4.24 9.60
N PHE A 40 -6.15 -3.91 10.07
CA PHE A 40 -7.35 -4.72 9.84
C PHE A 40 -7.72 -4.83 8.35
N LEU A 41 -7.54 -3.76 7.59
CA LEU A 41 -7.71 -3.75 6.13
C LEU A 41 -6.70 -4.66 5.44
N ASN A 42 -5.42 -4.59 5.85
CA ASN A 42 -4.34 -5.41 5.31
C ASN A 42 -4.59 -6.91 5.52
N ASP A 43 -4.98 -7.29 6.75
CA ASP A 43 -5.32 -8.67 7.10
C ASP A 43 -6.49 -9.18 6.27
N PHE A 44 -7.53 -8.36 6.13
CA PHE A 44 -8.71 -8.73 5.36
C PHE A 44 -8.42 -8.93 3.88
N LEU A 45 -7.62 -8.05 3.29
CA LEU A 45 -7.30 -8.09 1.87
C LEU A 45 -6.22 -9.14 1.55
N GLN A 46 -5.70 -9.83 2.58
CA GLN A 46 -4.63 -10.82 2.51
C GLN A 46 -3.36 -10.23 1.86
N LEU A 47 -3.01 -9.01 2.29
CA LEU A 47 -1.85 -8.27 1.81
C LEU A 47 -0.57 -8.56 2.59
N GLU A 48 -0.49 -9.73 3.19
CA GLU A 48 0.75 -10.18 3.79
C GLU A 48 1.81 -10.31 2.68
N PRO A 49 3.00 -9.74 2.88
CA PRO A 49 4.09 -9.93 1.93
C PRO A 49 4.39 -11.43 1.81
N PRO A 50 4.79 -11.93 0.63
CA PRO A 50 5.17 -13.32 0.47
C PRO A 50 6.19 -13.72 1.53
N LYS A 51 6.05 -14.91 2.16
CA LYS A 51 6.95 -15.31 3.27
C LYS A 51 8.43 -15.20 2.93
N GLY A 52 8.81 -15.60 1.71
CA GLY A 52 10.20 -15.49 1.24
C GLY A 52 10.68 -14.05 1.04
N LEU A 53 9.79 -13.06 0.93
CA LEU A 53 10.12 -11.64 0.96
C LEU A 53 10.33 -11.16 2.39
N VAL A 54 9.45 -11.55 3.32
CA VAL A 54 9.54 -11.20 4.75
C VAL A 54 10.86 -11.69 5.36
N GLU A 55 11.30 -12.90 4.99
CA GLU A 55 12.58 -13.45 5.47
C GLU A 55 13.82 -12.70 4.96
N ARG A 56 13.69 -11.95 3.87
CA ARG A 56 14.78 -11.18 3.23
C ARG A 56 14.70 -9.69 3.53
N LEU A 57 13.65 -9.24 4.23
CA LEU A 57 13.40 -7.85 4.54
C LEU A 57 14.30 -7.41 5.70
N GLU A 58 15.14 -6.43 5.43
CA GLU A 58 15.96 -5.72 6.41
C GLU A 58 15.29 -4.40 6.78
N ALA A 59 15.32 -4.05 8.07
CA ALA A 59 14.68 -2.82 8.55
C ALA A 59 15.44 -1.56 8.08
N GLU A 60 16.77 -1.62 8.02
CA GLU A 60 17.62 -0.49 7.65
C GLU A 60 18.12 -0.59 6.21
N PRO A 61 18.28 0.55 5.51
CA PRO A 61 18.85 0.57 4.17
C PRO A 61 20.36 0.26 4.20
N GLY A 62 20.79 -0.77 3.49
CA GLY A 62 22.18 -1.05 3.14
C GLY A 62 22.58 -0.54 1.75
N GLU A 63 23.89 -0.53 1.45
CA GLU A 63 24.45 0.00 0.17
C GLU A 63 23.91 -0.69 -1.09
N HIS A 64 23.42 -1.92 -0.97
CA HIS A 64 22.88 -2.74 -2.09
C HIS A 64 21.44 -3.18 -1.85
N THR A 65 20.71 -2.44 -1.03
CA THR A 65 19.32 -2.77 -0.70
C THR A 65 18.35 -1.82 -1.39
N HIS A 66 17.18 -2.34 -1.74
CA HIS A 66 16.12 -1.60 -2.39
C HIS A 66 14.88 -1.58 -1.50
N PRO A 67 14.20 -0.43 -1.37
CA PRO A 67 13.02 -0.34 -0.53
C PRO A 67 11.86 -1.13 -1.16
N VAL A 68 11.22 -1.93 -0.32
CA VAL A 68 9.95 -2.58 -0.60
C VAL A 68 8.84 -1.70 -0.04
N VAL A 69 7.94 -1.28 -0.91
CA VAL A 69 6.83 -0.40 -0.57
C VAL A 69 5.50 -1.12 -0.77
N ARG A 70 4.58 -0.89 0.15
CA ARG A 70 3.16 -1.17 -0.01
C ARG A 70 2.47 0.12 -0.41
N LEU A 71 1.79 0.07 -1.54
CA LEU A 71 1.02 1.16 -2.11
C LEU A 71 -0.45 0.82 -2.01
N THR A 72 -1.22 1.75 -1.46
CA THR A 72 -2.69 1.70 -1.48
C THR A 72 -3.20 2.94 -2.20
N PHE A 73 -4.01 2.72 -3.23
CA PHE A 73 -4.65 3.78 -4.00
C PHE A 73 -6.14 3.56 -4.11
N SER A 74 -6.90 4.65 -4.07
CA SER A 74 -8.35 4.63 -4.18
C SER A 74 -8.86 5.65 -5.19
N GLY A 75 -10.05 5.41 -5.74
CA GLY A 75 -10.75 6.39 -6.58
C GLY A 75 -10.06 6.70 -7.91
N ASP A 76 -10.00 7.99 -8.28
CA ASP A 76 -9.52 8.50 -9.58
C ASP A 76 -8.04 8.25 -9.85
N ALA A 77 -7.24 7.89 -8.83
CA ALA A 77 -5.83 7.54 -8.96
C ALA A 77 -5.60 6.35 -9.91
N VAL A 78 -6.61 5.49 -10.11
CA VAL A 78 -6.57 4.38 -11.09
C VAL A 78 -6.36 4.87 -12.53
N SER A 79 -6.76 6.11 -12.83
CA SER A 79 -6.63 6.70 -14.18
C SER A 79 -5.24 7.28 -14.48
N THR A 80 -4.42 7.49 -13.45
CA THR A 80 -3.07 8.05 -13.63
C THR A 80 -2.05 6.91 -13.72
N PRO A 81 -1.21 6.87 -14.78
CA PRO A 81 -0.21 5.81 -14.95
C PRO A 81 1.02 6.07 -14.05
N LEU A 82 0.82 6.00 -12.73
CA LEU A 82 1.82 6.35 -11.70
C LEU A 82 3.10 5.54 -11.85
N ILE A 83 3.00 4.23 -12.03
CA ILE A 83 4.16 3.34 -12.20
C ILE A 83 4.99 3.76 -13.42
N SER A 84 4.34 4.06 -14.54
CA SER A 84 5.04 4.54 -15.74
C SER A 84 5.66 5.93 -15.56
N ARG A 85 5.11 6.77 -14.67
CA ARG A 85 5.72 8.05 -14.31
C ARG A 85 6.92 7.86 -13.40
N LEU A 86 6.87 6.97 -12.41
CA LEU A 86 8.03 6.65 -11.59
C LEU A 86 9.23 6.19 -12.42
N ALA A 87 8.99 5.31 -13.40
CA ALA A 87 10.03 4.87 -14.32
C ALA A 87 10.62 6.00 -15.19
N ARG A 88 9.79 6.95 -15.64
CA ARG A 88 10.24 8.02 -16.56
C ARG A 88 10.78 9.26 -15.85
N ASP A 89 10.08 9.70 -14.81
CA ASP A 89 10.29 10.99 -14.16
C ASP A 89 11.24 10.86 -12.96
N CYS A 90 11.18 9.73 -12.25
CA CYS A 90 12.06 9.43 -11.12
C CYS A 90 13.25 8.55 -11.50
N GLU A 91 13.29 7.99 -12.72
CA GLU A 91 14.33 7.04 -13.16
C GLU A 91 14.46 5.83 -12.21
N VAL A 92 13.31 5.33 -11.74
CA VAL A 92 13.21 4.17 -10.82
C VAL A 92 12.48 3.03 -11.49
N ASP A 93 13.09 1.86 -11.56
CA ASP A 93 12.42 0.65 -12.01
C ASP A 93 11.54 0.10 -10.89
N VAL A 94 10.29 -0.22 -11.21
CA VAL A 94 9.32 -0.75 -10.24
C VAL A 94 9.12 -2.23 -10.50
N SER A 95 9.58 -3.07 -9.58
CA SER A 95 9.38 -4.51 -9.61
C SER A 95 8.15 -4.88 -8.79
N ILE A 96 7.04 -5.21 -9.48
CA ILE A 96 5.78 -5.56 -8.83
C ILE A 96 5.87 -6.99 -8.28
N LEU A 97 5.84 -7.13 -6.96
CA LEU A 97 5.89 -8.42 -6.26
C LEU A 97 4.49 -9.01 -6.08
N GLN A 98 3.53 -8.15 -5.75
CA GLN A 98 2.12 -8.51 -5.60
C GLN A 98 1.26 -7.31 -5.98
N ALA A 99 0.17 -7.53 -6.69
CA ALA A 99 -0.81 -6.49 -6.98
C ALA A 99 -2.22 -7.08 -6.96
N LYS A 100 -3.15 -6.32 -6.41
CA LYS A 100 -4.57 -6.67 -6.35
C LYS A 100 -5.41 -5.42 -6.56
N VAL A 101 -6.47 -5.56 -7.33
CA VAL A 101 -7.48 -4.52 -7.50
C VAL A 101 -8.80 -5.10 -7.06
N GLU A 102 -9.49 -4.37 -6.20
CA GLU A 102 -10.70 -4.79 -5.53
C GLU A 102 -11.75 -3.69 -5.66
N SER A 103 -12.98 -4.03 -6.02
CA SER A 103 -14.08 -3.08 -6.08
C SER A 103 -14.92 -3.17 -4.81
N ILE A 104 -15.18 -2.02 -4.18
CA ILE A 104 -15.90 -1.90 -2.91
C ILE A 104 -17.01 -0.88 -3.13
N GLN A 105 -18.24 -1.36 -3.26
CA GLN A 105 -19.38 -0.56 -3.70
C GLN A 105 -19.07 0.14 -5.05
N GLU A 106 -19.09 1.47 -5.10
CA GLU A 106 -18.78 2.24 -6.31
C GLU A 106 -17.31 2.69 -6.39
N ARG A 107 -16.47 2.27 -5.44
CA ARG A 107 -15.05 2.66 -5.40
C ARG A 107 -14.14 1.51 -5.77
N THR A 108 -13.05 1.83 -6.46
CA THR A 108 -11.97 0.88 -6.73
C THR A 108 -10.85 1.14 -5.74
N LEU A 109 -10.38 0.06 -5.11
CA LEU A 109 -9.23 0.02 -4.25
C LEU A 109 -8.15 -0.80 -4.95
N GLY A 110 -7.01 -0.18 -5.21
CA GLY A 110 -5.85 -0.86 -5.74
C GLY A 110 -4.74 -0.95 -4.70
N LEU A 111 -4.07 -2.10 -4.70
CA LEU A 111 -3.09 -2.48 -3.71
C LEU A 111 -1.91 -3.09 -4.43
N MET A 112 -0.71 -2.70 -4.02
CA MET A 112 0.50 -3.17 -4.65
C MET A 112 1.62 -3.28 -3.62
N ILE A 113 2.35 -4.38 -3.64
CA ILE A 113 3.65 -4.49 -3.00
C ILE A 113 4.68 -4.51 -4.13
N ALA A 114 5.60 -3.56 -4.10
CA ALA A 114 6.61 -3.41 -5.13
C ALA A 114 7.96 -3.07 -4.51
N GLU A 115 9.01 -3.54 -5.16
CA GLU A 115 10.38 -3.13 -4.90
C GLU A 115 10.74 -1.97 -5.84
N LEU A 116 11.32 -0.90 -5.29
CA LEU A 116 11.78 0.25 -6.05
C LEU A 116 13.28 0.14 -6.28
N LEU A 117 13.66 -0.07 -7.53
CA LEU A 117 15.03 -0.30 -7.97
C LEU A 117 15.62 1.00 -8.50
N GLY A 118 16.75 1.41 -7.93
CA GLY A 118 17.45 2.61 -8.33
C GLY A 118 18.32 3.17 -7.19
N PRO A 119 19.03 4.29 -7.45
CA PRO A 119 19.80 4.98 -6.42
C PRO A 119 18.92 5.40 -5.24
N ALA A 120 19.44 5.35 -4.01
CA ALA A 120 18.70 5.69 -2.79
C ALA A 120 18.06 7.09 -2.80
N GLU A 121 18.65 8.04 -3.52
CA GLU A 121 18.09 9.38 -3.69
C GLU A 121 16.87 9.39 -4.62
N LYS A 122 16.91 8.58 -5.69
CA LYS A 122 15.83 8.46 -6.67
C LYS A 122 14.65 7.65 -6.12
N THR A 123 14.91 6.57 -5.39
CA THR A 123 13.85 5.79 -4.74
C THR A 123 13.15 6.60 -3.65
N ARG A 124 13.87 7.44 -2.91
CA ARG A 124 13.27 8.41 -1.98
C ARG A 124 12.40 9.44 -2.70
N GLN A 125 12.90 10.02 -3.79
CA GLN A 125 12.12 10.94 -4.62
C GLN A 125 10.84 10.29 -5.18
N ALA A 126 10.90 9.01 -5.54
CA ALA A 126 9.74 8.24 -5.99
C ALA A 126 8.70 8.05 -4.87
N ILE A 127 9.14 7.78 -3.64
CA ILE A 127 8.25 7.70 -2.47
C ILE A 127 7.59 9.05 -2.21
N ASP A 128 8.36 10.15 -2.16
CA ASP A 128 7.82 11.50 -1.97
C ASP A 128 6.82 11.87 -3.08
N TYR A 129 7.12 11.49 -4.32
CA TYR A 129 6.22 11.70 -5.46
C TYR A 129 4.89 10.96 -5.27
N LEU A 130 4.93 9.70 -4.84
CA LEU A 130 3.72 8.91 -4.59
C LEU A 130 2.88 9.50 -3.45
N GLU A 131 3.51 9.89 -2.34
CA GLU A 131 2.82 10.52 -1.22
C GLU A 131 2.16 11.86 -1.62
N SER A 132 2.80 12.63 -2.50
CA SER A 132 2.23 13.89 -3.02
C SER A 132 1.02 13.72 -3.94
N HIS A 133 0.76 12.49 -4.41
CA HIS A 133 -0.37 12.15 -5.29
C HIS A 133 -1.51 11.45 -4.54
N ASP A 134 -1.62 11.69 -3.22
CA ASP A 134 -2.64 11.09 -2.34
C ASP A 134 -2.61 9.54 -2.32
N LEU A 135 -1.46 8.93 -2.62
CA LEU A 135 -1.26 7.51 -2.36
C LEU A 135 -0.76 7.30 -0.93
N ASN A 136 -1.33 6.29 -0.28
CA ASN A 136 -0.78 5.82 0.96
C ASN A 136 0.39 4.88 0.65
N VAL A 137 1.60 5.28 1.06
CA VAL A 137 2.85 4.55 0.85
C VAL A 137 3.36 4.11 2.22
N GLU A 138 3.58 2.81 2.37
CA GLU A 138 4.16 2.21 3.57
C GLU A 138 5.46 1.50 3.17
N VAL A 139 6.59 1.92 3.75
CA VAL A 139 7.87 1.22 3.56
C VAL A 139 7.90 0.00 4.48
N LEU A 140 7.88 -1.20 3.89
CA LEU A 140 7.91 -2.46 4.63
C LEU A 140 9.33 -2.84 5.10
N GLY A 141 10.34 -2.29 4.42
CA GLY A 141 11.75 -2.52 4.69
C GLY A 141 12.55 -2.50 3.39
N HIS A 142 13.75 -3.07 3.42
CA HIS A 142 14.68 -3.09 2.30
C HIS A 142 15.11 -4.52 1.98
N VAL A 143 15.29 -4.84 0.70
CA VAL A 143 15.75 -6.17 0.27
C VAL A 143 17.02 -6.06 -0.55
N GLN A 144 17.96 -6.96 -0.29
CA GLN A 144 19.12 -7.11 -1.15
C GLN A 144 18.75 -8.00 -2.34
N ARG A 145 19.04 -7.52 -3.54
CA ARG A 145 18.89 -8.31 -4.76
C ARG A 145 20.21 -9.01 -5.06
N ASP A 146 20.20 -10.33 -4.95
CA ASP A 146 21.26 -11.17 -5.52
C ASP A 146 21.05 -11.20 -7.04
N ASP A 147 21.84 -10.41 -7.79
CA ASP A 147 21.92 -10.53 -9.25
C ASP A 147 22.78 -11.75 -9.67
#